data_AF-A0A0E0QNT6-F1
#
_entry.id   AF-A0A0E0QNT6-F1
#
_cell.length_a   1.000
_cell.length_b   1.000
_cell.length_c   1.000
_cell.angle_alpha   90.00
_cell.angle_beta   90.00
_cell.angle_gamma   90.00
#
_symmetry.space_group_name_H-M   'P 1'
#
loop_
_entity.id
_entity.type
_entity.pdbx_description
1 polymer ?
#
loop_
_entity_poly.entity_id
_entity_poly.type
_entity_poly.pdbx_seq_one_letter_code
_entity_poly.pdbx_strand_id
1 'polypeptide(L)'
;MVACLPARHFGVLFCCSEFDMRIKKGDREEDDLELIDGALEYSQITTPAMRPTTSRVSGNCGAVDITLAYLYQAVEATIEVSISKCLGGFNLSLSVRQEIQLFDGMVGEPCGLRRYVVVVASDTWMHLKFKVCEKGSKNDVGHYCSFKANRHGFASQQIVVEPGANTVKTVGDIL
;
A
#
# COMPACT_ATOMS: atom_id res chain seq x y z
N MET A 1 1.75 0.79 -5.95
CA MET A 1 3.22 0.87 -6.14
C MET A 1 3.73 -0.55 -6.21
N VAL A 2 4.29 -0.95 -7.36
CA VAL A 2 4.96 -2.24 -7.50
C VAL A 2 6.43 -2.00 -7.15
N ALA A 3 6.96 -2.75 -6.19
CA ALA A 3 8.36 -2.66 -5.80
C ALA A 3 9.12 -3.81 -6.44
N CYS A 4 10.10 -3.48 -7.29
CA CYS A 4 11.03 -4.46 -7.83
C CYS A 4 12.09 -4.75 -6.76
N LEU A 5 12.10 -5.96 -6.21
CA LEU A 5 13.16 -6.43 -5.32
C LEU A 5 14.24 -7.12 -6.17
N PRO A 6 15.52 -6.73 -6.09
CA PRO A 6 16.56 -7.50 -6.74
C PRO A 6 16.66 -8.89 -6.08
N ALA A 7 16.58 -9.94 -6.89
CA ALA A 7 17.00 -11.27 -6.48
C ALA A 7 18.47 -11.21 -6.02
N ARG A 8 18.76 -11.84 -4.88
CA ARG A 8 20.04 -11.76 -4.19
C ARG A 8 21.22 -12.07 -5.13
N HIS A 9 22.28 -11.26 -5.02
CA HIS A 9 23.63 -11.51 -5.57
C HIS A 9 23.74 -11.64 -7.10
N PHE A 10 23.67 -10.52 -7.82
CA PHE A 10 24.62 -10.10 -8.87
C PHE A 10 24.17 -8.74 -9.42
N GLY A 11 25.09 -7.94 -9.99
CA GLY A 11 24.84 -6.57 -10.43
C GLY A 11 23.79 -6.44 -11.53
N VAL A 12 22.51 -6.35 -11.17
CA VAL A 12 21.42 -6.08 -12.11
C VAL A 12 21.29 -4.57 -12.28
N LEU A 13 21.99 -4.03 -13.29
CA LEU A 13 21.96 -2.61 -13.67
C LEU A 13 20.60 -2.21 -14.28
N PHE A 14 19.88 -3.17 -14.85
CA PHE A 14 18.60 -3.04 -15.54
C PHE A 14 17.61 -4.10 -15.03
N CYS A 15 16.44 -3.69 -14.57
CA CYS A 15 15.35 -4.56 -14.14
C CYS A 15 14.16 -4.35 -15.07
N CYS A 16 13.60 -5.44 -15.59
CA CYS A 16 12.34 -5.40 -16.34
C CYS A 16 11.23 -5.96 -15.45
N SER A 17 10.10 -5.27 -15.40
CA SER A 17 8.86 -5.77 -14.80
C SER A 17 7.83 -5.96 -15.88
N GLU A 18 7.37 -7.18 -16.06
CA GLU A 18 6.29 -7.56 -16.97
C GLU A 18 4.96 -7.53 -16.23
N PHE A 19 3.92 -7.09 -16.93
CA PHE A 19 2.58 -6.96 -16.40
C PHE A 19 1.60 -7.56 -17.42
N ASP A 20 0.83 -8.54 -16.97
CA ASP A 20 -0.42 -8.95 -17.60
C ASP A 20 -1.54 -8.58 -16.63
N MET A 21 -2.28 -7.52 -16.95
CA MET A 21 -3.42 -7.07 -16.14
C MET A 21 -4.70 -7.18 -16.95
N ARG A 22 -5.74 -7.77 -16.33
CA ARG A 22 -7.05 -8.03 -16.94
C ARG A 22 -8.18 -7.43 -16.11
N ILE A 23 -9.24 -6.96 -16.76
CA ILE A 23 -10.49 -6.55 -16.12
C ILE A 23 -11.40 -7.76 -16.06
N LYS A 24 -11.74 -8.16 -14.83
CA LYS A 24 -12.65 -9.27 -14.61
C LYS A 24 -14.06 -8.96 -15.10
N LYS A 25 -14.61 -9.78 -15.99
CA LYS A 25 -15.97 -9.61 -16.53
C LYS A 25 -16.90 -10.78 -16.26
N GLY A 26 -16.37 -11.98 -16.09
CA GLY A 26 -17.14 -13.20 -15.90
C GLY A 26 -16.51 -14.15 -14.89
N ASP A 27 -17.03 -15.37 -14.87
CA ASP A 27 -16.48 -16.46 -14.05
C ASP A 27 -15.29 -17.14 -14.74
N ARG A 28 -15.16 -17.01 -16.06
CA ARG A 28 -14.09 -17.61 -16.86
C ARG A 28 -13.07 -16.57 -17.27
N GLU A 29 -11.80 -16.96 -17.28
CA GLU A 29 -10.67 -16.11 -17.71
C GLU A 29 -10.78 -15.66 -19.18
N GLU A 30 -11.45 -16.47 -20.02
CA GLU A 30 -11.76 -16.14 -21.42
C GLU A 30 -12.68 -14.93 -21.58
N ASP A 31 -13.49 -14.63 -20.55
CA ASP A 31 -14.40 -13.48 -20.55
C ASP A 31 -13.67 -12.18 -20.16
N ASP A 32 -12.49 -12.31 -19.55
CA ASP A 32 -11.75 -11.19 -18.99
C ASP A 32 -11.05 -10.39 -20.08
N LEU A 33 -11.16 -9.08 -19.99
CA LEU A 33 -10.57 -8.19 -20.98
C LEU A 33 -9.14 -7.84 -20.58
N GLU A 34 -8.20 -8.05 -21.50
CA GLU A 34 -6.83 -7.55 -21.34
C GLU A 34 -6.85 -6.01 -21.22
N LEU A 35 -6.40 -5.52 -20.07
CA LEU A 35 -6.26 -4.10 -19.80
C LEU A 35 -4.89 -3.63 -20.28
N ILE A 36 -3.83 -4.30 -19.86
CA ILE A 36 -2.47 -4.14 -20.39
C ILE A 36 -1.76 -5.48 -20.45
N ASP A 37 -0.94 -5.65 -21.48
CA ASP A 37 0.11 -6.66 -21.57
C ASP A 37 1.39 -5.90 -21.99
N GLY A 38 2.40 -5.89 -21.13
CA GLY A 38 3.62 -5.16 -21.44
C GLY A 38 4.66 -5.18 -20.33
N ALA A 39 5.83 -4.64 -20.64
CA ALA A 39 6.94 -4.57 -19.72
C ALA A 39 7.46 -3.13 -19.54
N LEU A 40 7.93 -2.83 -18.33
CA LEU A 40 8.69 -1.63 -18.04
C LEU A 40 10.13 -2.00 -17.72
N GLU A 41 11.07 -1.47 -18.50
CA GLU A 41 12.49 -1.54 -18.20
C GLU A 41 12.90 -0.35 -17.32
N TYR A 42 13.72 -0.63 -16.32
CA TYR A 42 14.19 0.35 -15.35
C TYR A 42 15.68 0.15 -15.09
N SER A 43 16.48 1.22 -15.19
CA SER A 43 17.90 1.17 -14.85
C SER A 43 18.21 1.89 -13.53
N GLN A 44 19.15 1.32 -12.76
CA GLN A 44 19.68 1.95 -11.54
C GLN A 44 20.52 3.21 -11.85
N ILE A 45 21.05 3.33 -13.08
CA ILE A 45 21.85 4.49 -13.52
C ILE A 45 20.94 5.69 -13.76
N THR A 46 19.85 5.49 -14.50
CA THR A 46 18.98 6.59 -14.93
C THR A 46 17.99 7.00 -13.85
N THR A 47 17.77 6.16 -12.84
CA THR A 47 16.73 6.39 -11.86
C THR A 47 17.27 6.35 -10.44
N PRO A 48 17.39 7.52 -9.79
CA PRO A 48 17.91 7.61 -8.43
C PRO A 48 17.15 6.70 -7.48
N ALA A 49 17.89 6.00 -6.61
CA ALA A 49 17.29 5.21 -5.54
C ALA A 49 16.26 6.04 -4.76
N MET A 50 15.13 5.42 -4.45
CA MET A 50 14.04 5.99 -3.64
C MET A 50 13.30 7.18 -4.27
N ARG A 51 13.41 7.42 -5.60
CA ARG A 51 12.53 8.33 -6.34
C ARG A 51 11.47 7.53 -7.12
N PRO A 52 10.18 7.65 -6.77
CA PRO A 52 9.11 7.03 -7.53
C PRO A 52 9.04 7.66 -8.92
N THR A 53 8.92 6.82 -9.94
CA THR A 53 8.70 7.24 -11.32
C THR A 53 7.39 6.64 -11.80
N THR A 54 6.53 7.49 -12.35
CA THR A 54 5.25 7.08 -12.91
C THR A 54 5.37 7.02 -14.43
N SER A 55 5.02 5.87 -15.00
CA SER A 55 4.93 5.66 -16.44
C SER A 55 3.51 5.23 -16.79
N ARG A 56 2.98 5.77 -17.89
CA ARG A 56 1.67 5.38 -18.39
C ARG A 56 1.82 4.25 -19.39
N VAL A 57 1.22 3.11 -19.11
CA VAL A 57 1.17 1.95 -20.01
C VAL A 57 -0.22 1.87 -20.62
N SER A 58 -0.28 1.87 -21.95
CA SER A 58 -1.54 1.76 -22.67
C SER A 58 -1.72 0.34 -23.18
N GLY A 59 -2.92 -0.19 -23.05
CA GLY A 59 -3.33 -1.46 -23.63
C GLY A 59 -4.67 -1.35 -24.33
N ASN A 60 -5.24 -2.50 -24.68
CA ASN A 60 -6.39 -2.57 -25.59
C ASN A 60 -7.67 -2.00 -24.99
N CYS A 61 -7.86 -2.16 -23.68
CA CYS A 61 -9.08 -1.73 -22.99
C CYS A 61 -8.90 -0.49 -22.11
N GLY A 62 -7.78 0.21 -22.22
CA GLY A 62 -7.50 1.42 -21.45
C GLY A 62 -6.02 1.65 -21.24
N ALA A 63 -5.67 2.51 -20.29
CA ALA A 63 -4.29 2.77 -19.94
C ALA A 63 -4.14 3.01 -18.44
N VAL A 64 -3.09 2.43 -17.87
CA VAL A 64 -2.80 2.39 -16.45
C VAL A 64 -1.52 3.16 -16.17
N ASP A 65 -1.56 4.01 -15.15
CA ASP A 65 -0.37 4.68 -14.65
C ASP A 65 0.31 3.76 -13.64
N ILE A 66 1.53 3.32 -13.95
CA ILE A 66 2.34 2.45 -13.10
C ILE A 66 3.43 3.28 -12.44
N THR A 67 3.39 3.35 -11.12
CA THR A 67 4.46 3.95 -10.31
C THR A 67 5.40 2.88 -9.77
N LEU A 68 6.67 2.98 -10.17
CA LEU A 68 7.78 2.13 -9.75
C LEU A 68 8.75 2.93 -8.89
N ALA A 69 9.38 2.30 -7.90
CA ALA A 69 10.56 2.88 -7.25
C ALA A 69 11.56 1.79 -6.89
N TYR A 70 12.84 2.09 -7.10
CA TYR A 70 13.93 1.26 -6.60
C TYR A 70 14.17 1.55 -5.11
N LEU A 71 14.06 0.51 -4.29
CA LEU A 71 14.29 0.58 -2.85
C LEU A 71 15.53 -0.25 -2.49
N TYR A 72 16.60 0.43 -2.05
CA TYR A 72 17.79 -0.24 -1.55
C TYR A 72 17.50 -0.86 -0.18
N GLN A 73 17.94 -2.12 0.02
CA GLN A 73 17.73 -2.88 1.27
C GLN A 73 16.27 -2.84 1.75
N ALA A 74 15.33 -3.12 0.85
CA ALA A 74 13.93 -3.15 1.22
C ALA A 74 13.56 -4.38 2.05
N VAL A 75 12.54 -4.20 2.89
CA VAL A 75 11.91 -5.20 3.73
C VAL A 75 10.42 -5.29 3.40
N GLU A 76 9.84 -6.47 3.58
CA GLU A 76 8.40 -6.67 3.45
C GLU A 76 7.74 -6.29 4.76
N ALA A 77 6.82 -5.33 4.74
CA ALA A 77 6.00 -4.95 5.88
C ALA A 77 4.56 -5.39 5.65
N THR A 78 4.06 -6.19 6.58
CA THR A 78 2.68 -6.64 6.66
C THR A 78 1.94 -5.76 7.67
N ILE A 79 0.83 -5.17 7.24
CA ILE A 79 -0.03 -4.31 8.05
C ILE A 79 -1.38 -5.01 8.20
N GLU A 80 -1.76 -5.28 9.43
CA GLU A 80 -3.08 -5.77 9.81
C GLU A 80 -3.80 -4.74 10.66
N VAL A 81 -5.04 -4.45 10.31
CA VAL A 81 -5.87 -3.45 11.00
C VAL A 81 -7.17 -4.11 11.46
N SER A 82 -7.40 -4.09 12.76
CA SER A 82 -8.67 -4.49 13.37
C SER A 82 -9.40 -3.25 13.88
N ILE A 83 -10.64 -3.10 13.45
CA ILE A 83 -11.55 -2.04 13.87
C ILE A 83 -12.57 -2.67 14.81
N SER A 84 -12.51 -2.32 16.09
CA SER A 84 -13.38 -2.94 17.10
C SER A 84 -14.65 -2.15 17.38
N LYS A 85 -14.65 -0.85 17.08
CA LYS A 85 -15.80 0.06 17.13
C LYS A 85 -15.53 1.14 16.09
N CYS A 86 -16.43 1.28 15.10
CA CYS A 86 -16.47 2.37 14.13
C CYS A 86 -17.82 2.31 13.43
N LEU A 87 -18.57 3.43 13.44
CA LEU A 87 -19.85 3.58 12.75
C LEU A 87 -19.76 4.81 11.85
N GLY A 88 -19.33 4.62 10.61
CA GLY A 88 -19.15 5.75 9.69
C GLY A 88 -18.15 5.51 8.59
N GLY A 89 -17.75 6.60 7.94
CA GLY A 89 -16.69 6.57 6.94
C GLY A 89 -15.34 6.34 7.63
N PHE A 90 -14.56 5.42 7.09
CA PHE A 90 -13.22 5.10 7.57
C PHE A 90 -12.24 5.16 6.40
N ASN A 91 -11.20 5.97 6.57
CA ASN A 91 -10.13 6.12 5.61
C ASN A 91 -8.80 5.69 6.25
N LEU A 92 -8.05 4.85 5.53
CA LEU A 92 -6.74 4.34 5.93
C LEU A 92 -5.75 4.60 4.81
N SER A 93 -4.69 5.35 5.12
CA SER A 93 -3.58 5.58 4.20
C SER A 93 -2.23 5.33 4.86
N LEU A 94 -1.27 4.88 4.07
CA LEU A 94 0.12 4.69 4.50
C LEU A 94 0.98 5.80 3.88
N SER A 95 1.66 6.56 4.73
CA SER A 95 2.61 7.59 4.33
C SER A 95 4.03 7.17 4.66
N VAL A 96 4.82 6.87 3.62
CA VAL A 96 6.26 6.59 3.72
C VAL A 96 7.08 7.68 3.04
N ARG A 97 6.82 7.90 1.75
CA ARG A 97 7.37 8.98 0.91
C ARG A 97 6.29 9.59 0.05
N GLN A 98 5.42 8.74 -0.46
CA GLN A 98 4.12 9.08 -1.02
C GLN A 98 3.04 8.45 -0.15
N GLU A 99 1.87 9.05 -0.17
CA GLU A 99 0.69 8.53 0.51
C GLU A 99 0.02 7.48 -0.38
N ILE A 100 -0.21 6.30 0.19
CA ILE A 100 -0.86 5.17 -0.48
C ILE A 100 -2.18 4.93 0.24
N GLN A 101 -3.30 5.09 -0.46
CA GLN A 101 -4.61 4.75 0.07
C GLN A 101 -4.72 3.22 0.19
N LEU A 102 -4.90 2.71 1.40
CA LEU A 102 -5.06 1.29 1.66
C LEU A 102 -6.54 0.89 1.72
N PHE A 103 -7.37 1.73 2.34
CA PHE A 103 -8.81 1.54 2.46
C PHE A 103 -9.54 2.88 2.48
N ASP A 104 -10.69 2.94 1.82
CA ASP A 104 -11.63 4.05 1.89
C ASP A 104 -13.04 3.49 1.76
N GLY A 105 -13.86 3.62 2.80
CA GLY A 105 -15.18 3.00 2.81
C GLY A 105 -15.96 3.15 4.10
N MET A 106 -17.15 2.57 4.13
CA MET A 106 -18.04 2.58 5.29
C MET A 106 -17.76 1.37 6.19
N VAL A 107 -17.64 1.60 7.49
CA VAL A 107 -17.56 0.56 8.51
C VAL A 107 -18.81 0.66 9.38
N GLY A 108 -19.63 -0.39 9.35
CA GLY A 108 -20.89 -0.46 10.09
C GLY A 108 -20.82 -1.34 11.35
N GLU A 109 -19.83 -2.22 11.44
CA GLU A 109 -19.66 -3.15 12.54
C GLU A 109 -18.18 -3.46 12.79
N PRO A 110 -17.82 -4.00 13.96
CA PRO A 110 -16.44 -4.40 14.25
C PRO A 110 -15.93 -5.41 13.23
N CYS A 111 -14.80 -5.13 12.60
CA CYS A 111 -14.24 -5.98 11.56
C CYS A 111 -12.71 -5.92 11.50
N GLY A 112 -12.10 -6.97 10.95
CA GLY A 112 -10.72 -6.92 10.47
C GLY A 112 -10.71 -6.44 9.03
N LEU A 113 -9.84 -5.48 8.71
CA LEU A 113 -9.51 -5.20 7.32
C LEU A 113 -8.63 -6.32 6.75
N ARG A 114 -8.59 -6.44 5.43
CA ARG A 114 -7.64 -7.33 4.77
C ARG A 114 -6.20 -7.00 5.19
N ARG A 115 -5.34 -8.01 5.15
CA ARG A 115 -3.90 -7.83 5.29
C ARG A 115 -3.34 -7.01 4.13
N TYR A 116 -2.53 -6.00 4.43
CA TYR A 116 -1.80 -5.22 3.44
C TYR A 116 -0.33 -5.58 3.50
N VAL A 117 0.26 -5.92 2.36
CA VAL A 117 1.70 -6.19 2.26
C VAL A 117 2.32 -5.07 1.43
N VAL A 118 3.31 -4.39 1.99
CA VAL A 118 4.01 -3.28 1.35
C VAL A 118 5.51 -3.48 1.45
N VAL A 119 6.24 -3.09 0.42
CA VAL A 119 7.70 -3.14 0.42
C VAL A 119 8.21 -1.75 0.76
N VAL A 120 9.10 -1.67 1.76
CA VAL A 120 9.59 -0.39 2.30
C VAL A 120 11.10 -0.46 2.46
N ALA A 121 11.82 0.62 2.20
CA ALA A 121 13.25 0.66 2.48
C ALA A 121 13.52 0.45 3.97
N SER A 122 14.52 -0.37 4.30
CA SER A 122 14.94 -0.56 5.70
C SER A 122 15.24 0.78 6.37
N ASP A 123 15.03 0.82 7.68
CA ASP A 123 15.19 1.97 8.57
C ASP A 123 14.30 3.18 8.24
N THR A 124 13.30 3.03 7.36
CA THR A 124 12.33 4.08 7.04
C THR A 124 11.13 4.05 7.98
N TRP A 125 10.61 5.22 8.31
CA TRP A 125 9.36 5.34 9.07
C TRP A 125 8.13 5.20 8.16
N MET A 126 7.20 4.39 8.63
CA MET A 126 5.88 4.15 8.03
C MET A 126 4.83 4.82 8.90
N HIS A 127 4.17 5.85 8.38
CA HIS A 127 3.10 6.55 9.10
C HIS A 127 1.75 6.08 8.58
N LEU A 128 1.06 5.26 9.36
CA LEU A 128 -0.27 4.80 9.03
C LEU A 128 -1.27 5.82 9.57
N LYS A 129 -2.00 6.48 8.68
CA LYS A 129 -2.96 7.54 8.99
C LYS A 129 -4.38 6.99 8.89
N PHE A 130 -5.23 7.45 9.80
CA PHE A 130 -6.62 7.07 9.89
C PHE A 130 -7.48 8.33 9.99
N LYS A 131 -8.59 8.33 9.27
CA LYS A 131 -9.65 9.34 9.45
C LYS A 131 -10.97 8.62 9.66
N VAL A 132 -11.71 9.09 10.64
CA VAL A 132 -13.06 8.62 10.93
C VAL A 132 -14.01 9.77 10.64
N CYS A 133 -14.80 9.64 9.58
CA CYS A 133 -15.80 10.63 9.21
C CYS A 133 -17.11 10.30 9.95
N GLU A 134 -17.39 11.03 11.03
CA GLU A 134 -18.70 11.00 11.67
C GLU A 134 -19.72 11.78 10.85
N LYS A 135 -20.94 11.24 10.71
CA LYS A 135 -22.05 11.94 10.05
C LYS A 135 -22.34 13.26 10.78
N GLY A 136 -22.00 14.38 10.15
CA GLY A 136 -22.33 15.73 10.62
C GLY A 136 -21.17 16.49 11.31
N SER A 137 -20.00 15.87 11.48
CA SER A 137 -18.81 16.53 12.02
C SER A 137 -17.98 17.17 10.89
N LYS A 138 -17.55 18.43 11.08
CA LYS A 138 -16.55 19.10 10.21
C LYS A 138 -15.10 18.83 10.65
N ASN A 139 -14.91 18.14 11.77
CA ASN A 139 -13.59 17.92 12.37
C ASN A 139 -13.11 16.51 12.05
N ASP A 140 -12.58 16.32 10.84
CA ASP A 140 -11.74 15.16 10.51
C ASP A 140 -10.39 15.30 11.25
N VAL A 141 -10.34 14.89 12.52
CA VAL A 141 -9.08 14.77 13.23
C VAL A 141 -8.36 13.53 12.71
N GLY A 142 -7.28 13.73 11.95
CA GLY A 142 -6.43 12.64 11.48
C GLY A 142 -5.63 12.04 12.62
N HIS A 143 -5.79 10.75 12.87
CA HIS A 143 -4.95 9.98 13.79
C HIS A 143 -3.86 9.25 13.03
N TYR A 144 -2.72 8.95 13.66
CA TYR A 144 -1.69 8.13 13.02
C TYR A 144 -0.90 7.28 14.02
N CYS A 145 -0.40 6.14 13.55
CA CYS A 145 0.66 5.37 14.19
C CYS A 145 1.91 5.37 13.29
N SER A 146 3.06 5.18 13.91
CA SER A 146 4.34 5.19 13.21
C SER A 146 5.11 3.91 13.54
N PHE A 147 5.52 3.20 12.49
CA PHE A 147 6.31 1.98 12.61
C PHE A 147 7.64 2.17 11.88
N LYS A 148 8.73 1.71 12.47
CA LYS A 148 10.02 1.71 11.78
C LYS A 148 10.20 0.39 11.03
N ALA A 149 10.49 0.46 9.73
CA ALA A 149 10.72 -0.69 8.89
C ALA A 149 12.10 -1.32 9.19
N ASN A 150 12.15 -2.35 10.03
CA ASN A 150 13.38 -3.08 10.38
C ASN A 150 13.21 -4.55 10.03
N ARG A 151 14.28 -5.22 9.58
CA ARG A 151 14.28 -6.67 9.38
C ARG A 151 13.86 -7.41 10.66
N HIS A 152 12.91 -8.34 10.52
CA HIS A 152 12.37 -9.14 11.62
C HIS A 152 11.71 -8.30 12.75
N GLY A 153 11.24 -7.09 12.43
CA GLY A 153 10.55 -6.22 13.37
C GLY A 153 9.09 -6.63 13.57
N PHE A 154 8.63 -6.70 14.81
CA PHE A 154 7.23 -6.85 15.15
C PHE A 154 6.81 -5.65 16.00
N ALA A 155 5.73 -4.98 15.64
CA ALA A 155 5.19 -3.88 16.41
C ALA A 155 3.66 -3.90 16.38
N SER A 156 3.04 -3.63 17.53
CA SER A 156 1.58 -3.47 17.60
C SER A 156 1.24 -2.21 18.35
N GLN A 157 0.26 -1.47 17.85
CA GLN A 157 -0.22 -0.25 18.48
C GLN A 157 -1.74 -0.22 18.44
N GLN A 158 -2.34 0.13 19.58
CA GLN A 158 -3.76 0.34 19.70
C GLN A 158 -4.01 1.84 19.85
N ILE A 159 -4.91 2.37 19.04
CA ILE A 159 -5.32 3.78 19.08
C ILE A 159 -6.80 3.81 19.47
N VAL A 160 -7.10 4.64 20.47
CA VAL A 160 -8.47 4.98 20.86
C VAL A 160 -8.78 6.35 20.26
N VAL A 161 -9.81 6.42 19.45
CA VAL A 161 -10.31 7.64 18.82
C VAL A 161 -11.58 8.08 19.55
N GLU A 162 -11.56 9.27 20.17
CA GLU A 162 -12.63 9.80 21.02
C GLU A 162 -13.34 11.05 20.46
N PRO A 163 -14.63 11.28 20.81
CA PRO A 163 -15.39 10.59 21.85
C PRO A 163 -16.63 9.80 21.33
N GLY A 164 -16.37 8.53 21.00
CA GLY A 164 -17.35 7.44 20.77
C GLY A 164 -16.72 6.04 20.92
N ALA A 165 -15.50 6.00 21.47
CA ALA A 165 -14.60 4.87 21.69
C ALA A 165 -14.40 3.95 20.48
N ASN A 166 -13.98 4.51 19.35
CA ASN A 166 -13.51 3.70 18.22
C ASN A 166 -12.08 3.22 18.52
N THR A 167 -11.88 1.90 18.58
CA THR A 167 -10.57 1.33 18.89
C THR A 167 -10.01 0.60 17.68
N VAL A 168 -8.89 1.11 17.18
CA VAL A 168 -8.16 0.55 16.04
C VAL A 168 -6.91 -0.11 16.58
N LYS A 169 -6.78 -1.42 16.40
CA LYS A 169 -5.53 -2.14 16.65
C LYS A 169 -4.82 -2.33 15.32
N THR A 170 -3.59 -1.87 15.26
CA THR A 170 -2.69 -2.11 14.14
C THR A 170 -1.58 -3.05 14.58
N VAL A 171 -1.34 -4.09 13.80
CA VAL A 171 -0.16 -4.96 13.92
C VAL A 171 0.67 -4.78 12.66
N GLY A 172 1.96 -4.55 12.84
CA GLY A 172 2.96 -4.39 11.81
C GLY A 172 4.05 -5.43 11.99
N ASP A 173 4.10 -6.39 11.07
CA ASP A 173 5.10 -7.46 11.05
C ASP A 173 6.00 -7.24 9.85
N ILE A 174 7.29 -7.11 10.08
CA ILE A 174 8.28 -6.81 9.05
C ILE A 174 9.20 -8.00 8.91
N LEU A 175 9.08 -8.72 7.80
CA LEU A 175 9.82 -9.96 7.50
C LEU A 175 11.12 -9.68 6.75
#